data_AF-A0A453HL17-F1
#
_entry.id   AF-A0A453HL17-F1
#
_cell.length_a   1.000
_cell.length_b   1.000
_cell.length_c   1.000
_cell.angle_alpha   90.00
_cell.angle_beta   90.00
_cell.angle_gamma   90.00
#
_symmetry.space_group_name_H-M   'P 1'
#
loop_
_entity.id
_entity.type
_entity.pdbx_description
1 polymer ?
#
loop_
_entity_poly.entity_id
_entity_poly.type
_entity_poly.pdbx_seq_one_letter_code
_entity_poly.pdbx_strand_id
1 'polypeptide(L)'
;SLVLPIPVTLEVIAAMAGSWRAAALAVAMVCLVASSCVLGFPEEDLVGRLPGQPVVGFRQFAGYVDVDVKAGRSLFYYFAEAQDHAVGRPLTLWLNGGPGCSSVGGGAFTELGPFYPRGDGRGLRLNKKSWNKVSNLLFVESPAGVGWSYSNTSSDYNTGDARTANDMYKFLLGWYKKFPEYRSSSLLLSGESYAGHYIPQLTDVLLTHNEKSKGFKFNIKGVAVSSQA
;
A
#
# COMPACT_ATOMS: atom_id res chain seq x y z
N SER A 1 -24.02 76.22 -9.51
CA SER A 1 -23.61 75.55 -8.27
C SER A 1 -22.56 74.52 -8.59
N LEU A 2 -21.32 74.77 -8.16
CA LEU A 2 -20.13 73.96 -8.46
C LEU A 2 -20.06 72.80 -7.45
N VAL A 3 -20.07 71.55 -7.90
CA VAL A 3 -19.77 70.39 -7.04
C VAL A 3 -18.33 69.99 -7.34
N LEU A 4 -17.44 70.16 -6.35
CA LEU A 4 -16.05 69.69 -6.43
C LEU A 4 -15.99 68.16 -6.28
N PRO A 5 -15.14 67.45 -7.03
CA PRO A 5 -14.89 66.03 -6.78
C PRO A 5 -14.07 65.85 -5.50
N ILE A 6 -14.50 64.92 -4.65
CA ILE A 6 -13.83 64.52 -3.41
C ILE A 6 -12.43 63.96 -3.77
N PRO A 7 -11.34 64.40 -3.12
CA PRO A 7 -10.03 63.83 -3.40
C PRO A 7 -9.96 62.41 -2.81
N VAL A 8 -9.69 61.42 -3.67
CA VAL A 8 -9.32 60.08 -3.22
C VAL A 8 -7.93 60.21 -2.59
N THR A 9 -7.86 60.14 -1.27
CA THR A 9 -6.62 60.29 -0.52
C THR A 9 -5.69 59.10 -0.77
N LEU A 10 -4.38 59.33 -0.67
CA LEU A 10 -3.31 58.31 -0.83
C LEU A 10 -3.53 57.07 0.04
N GLU A 11 -4.25 57.23 1.17
CA GLU A 11 -4.63 56.16 2.10
C GLU A 11 -5.53 55.10 1.45
N VAL A 12 -6.43 55.49 0.54
CA VAL A 12 -7.33 54.56 -0.17
C VAL A 12 -6.53 53.66 -1.13
N ILE A 13 -5.55 54.24 -1.83
CA ILE A 13 -4.67 53.49 -2.76
C ILE A 13 -3.76 52.53 -1.99
N ALA A 14 -3.23 52.95 -0.84
CA ALA A 14 -2.42 52.10 0.05
C ALA A 14 -3.23 50.93 0.64
N ALA A 15 -4.50 51.16 1.02
CA ALA A 15 -5.39 50.12 1.51
C ALA A 15 -5.71 49.06 0.43
N MET A 16 -5.87 49.47 -0.83
CA MET A 16 -6.09 48.53 -1.95
C MET A 16 -4.84 47.69 -2.25
N ALA A 17 -3.64 48.27 -2.19
CA ALA A 17 -2.38 47.55 -2.44
C ALA A 17 -2.06 46.50 -1.34
N GLY A 18 -2.44 46.76 -0.09
CA GLY A 18 -2.32 45.79 1.00
C GLY A 18 -3.28 44.60 0.85
N SER A 19 -4.47 44.84 0.31
CA SER A 19 -5.51 43.82 0.15
C SER A 19 -5.15 42.72 -0.86
N TRP A 20 -4.46 43.08 -1.96
CA TRP A 20 -4.08 42.12 -3.00
C TRP A 20 -2.94 41.19 -2.57
N ARG A 21 -2.01 41.70 -1.74
CA ARG A 21 -0.94 40.89 -1.16
C ARG A 21 -1.49 39.87 -0.17
N ALA A 22 -2.44 40.28 0.68
CA ALA A 22 -3.12 39.37 1.59
C ALA A 22 -3.94 38.31 0.83
N ALA A 23 -4.67 38.70 -0.22
CA ALA A 23 -5.41 37.77 -1.07
C ALA A 23 -4.47 36.79 -1.81
N ALA A 24 -3.36 37.26 -2.37
CA ALA A 24 -2.39 36.40 -3.05
C ALA A 24 -1.70 35.41 -2.08
N LEU A 25 -1.37 35.85 -0.86
CA LEU A 25 -0.84 34.98 0.18
C LEU A 25 -1.86 33.94 0.66
N ALA A 26 -3.14 34.32 0.79
CA ALA A 26 -4.22 33.41 1.13
C ALA A 26 -4.45 32.36 0.04
N VAL A 27 -4.45 32.76 -1.24
CA VAL A 27 -4.56 31.84 -2.37
C VAL A 27 -3.34 30.92 -2.45
N ALA A 28 -2.12 31.44 -2.27
CA ALA A 28 -0.91 30.61 -2.22
C ALA A 28 -0.94 29.61 -1.06
N MET A 29 -1.41 30.01 0.13
CA MET A 29 -1.64 29.09 1.26
C MET A 29 -2.69 28.04 0.93
N VAL A 30 -3.83 28.42 0.34
CA VAL A 30 -4.88 27.47 -0.06
C VAL A 30 -4.35 26.48 -1.11
N CYS A 31 -3.55 26.92 -2.07
CA CYS A 31 -2.88 26.04 -3.03
C CYS A 31 -1.83 25.12 -2.37
N LEU A 32 -1.06 25.61 -1.40
CA LEU A 32 -0.11 24.82 -0.61
C LEU A 32 -0.82 23.77 0.25
N VAL A 33 -1.96 24.12 0.85
CA VAL A 33 -2.77 23.22 1.68
C VAL A 33 -3.51 22.20 0.80
N ALA A 34 -4.02 22.60 -0.35
CA ALA A 34 -4.67 21.70 -1.32
C ALA A 34 -3.69 20.73 -1.99
N SER A 35 -2.40 21.09 -2.07
CA SER A 35 -1.35 20.22 -2.64
C SER A 35 -0.92 19.07 -1.71
N SER A 36 -1.51 18.93 -0.52
CA SER A 36 -1.09 17.96 0.50
C SER A 36 -1.87 16.64 0.52
N CYS A 37 -2.87 16.46 -0.34
CA CYS A 37 -3.60 15.20 -0.48
C CYS A 37 -3.63 14.75 -1.94
N VAL A 38 -2.48 14.38 -2.50
CA VAL A 38 -2.47 13.57 -3.71
C VAL A 38 -2.83 12.14 -3.28
N LEU A 39 -4.11 11.79 -3.40
CA LEU A 39 -4.53 10.40 -3.49
C LEU A 39 -4.02 9.89 -4.84
N GLY A 40 -2.91 9.16 -4.82
CA GLY A 40 -2.30 8.61 -6.02
C GLY A 40 -2.01 7.15 -5.79
N PHE A 41 -2.50 6.31 -6.69
CA PHE A 41 -2.14 4.89 -6.80
C PHE A 41 -1.56 4.64 -8.19
N PRO A 42 -0.75 3.59 -8.38
CA PRO A 42 -0.28 3.17 -9.70
C PRO A 42 -1.45 2.70 -10.57
N GLU A 43 -1.86 3.50 -11.56
CA GLU A 43 -2.93 3.13 -12.49
C GLU A 43 -2.56 1.88 -13.30
N GLU A 44 -1.27 1.70 -13.60
CA GLU A 44 -0.73 0.54 -14.29
C GLU A 44 -0.90 -0.78 -13.54
N ASP A 45 -1.01 -0.73 -12.20
CA ASP A 45 -1.24 -1.91 -11.38
C ASP A 45 -2.74 -2.14 -11.12
N LEU A 46 -3.63 -1.23 -11.54
CA LEU A 46 -5.07 -1.32 -11.29
C LEU A 46 -5.66 -2.53 -12.03
N VAL A 47 -6.24 -3.46 -11.27
CA VAL A 47 -6.95 -4.61 -11.82
C VAL A 47 -8.39 -4.19 -12.13
N GLY A 48 -8.65 -3.88 -13.40
CA GLY A 48 -9.99 -3.49 -13.86
C GLY A 48 -11.05 -4.56 -13.56
N ARG A 49 -10.82 -5.80 -14.00
CA ARG A 49 -11.66 -6.97 -13.65
C ARG A 49 -10.91 -8.28 -13.91
N LEU A 50 -10.96 -9.19 -12.96
CA LEU A 50 -10.45 -10.56 -13.17
C LEU A 50 -11.41 -11.39 -14.06
N PRO A 51 -10.90 -12.33 -14.86
CA PRO A 51 -11.74 -13.26 -15.62
C PRO A 51 -12.75 -13.99 -14.73
N GLY A 52 -14.04 -13.93 -15.09
CA GLY A 52 -15.12 -14.56 -14.33
C GLY A 52 -15.38 -13.97 -12.93
N GLN A 53 -14.86 -12.76 -12.64
CA GLN A 53 -15.09 -12.05 -11.38
C GLN A 53 -16.53 -11.51 -11.27
N PRO A 54 -17.21 -11.70 -10.14
CA PRO A 54 -18.41 -10.95 -9.80
C PRO A 54 -18.17 -9.43 -9.75
N VAL A 55 -19.23 -8.64 -9.89
CA VAL A 55 -19.16 -7.18 -9.72
C VAL A 55 -18.86 -6.88 -8.25
N VAL A 56 -17.90 -5.98 -8.01
CA VAL A 56 -17.48 -5.53 -6.67
C VAL A 56 -17.26 -4.02 -6.67
N GLY A 57 -17.35 -3.40 -5.48
CA GLY A 57 -17.17 -1.96 -5.29
C GLY A 57 -15.79 -1.54 -4.78
N PHE A 58 -14.89 -2.47 -4.47
CA PHE A 58 -13.53 -2.19 -4.00
C PHE A 58 -12.51 -2.29 -5.14
N ARG A 59 -11.44 -1.49 -5.05
CA ARG A 59 -10.33 -1.60 -6.00
C ARG A 59 -9.42 -2.76 -5.65
N GLN A 60 -8.74 -3.23 -6.69
CA GLN A 60 -7.75 -4.29 -6.60
C GLN A 60 -6.55 -3.87 -7.43
N PHE A 61 -5.36 -4.24 -6.98
CA PHE A 61 -4.11 -3.94 -7.63
C PHE A 61 -3.24 -5.17 -7.70
N ALA A 62 -2.47 -5.30 -8.75
CA ALA A 62 -1.49 -6.35 -8.90
C ALA A 62 -0.29 -5.82 -9.66
N GLY A 63 0.91 -6.12 -9.18
CA GLY A 63 2.11 -5.62 -9.80
C GLY A 63 3.36 -6.06 -9.08
N TYR A 64 4.45 -5.36 -9.37
CA TYR A 64 5.78 -5.69 -8.86
C TYR A 64 6.38 -4.54 -8.06
N VAL A 65 7.23 -4.92 -7.11
CA VAL A 65 8.17 -4.02 -6.44
C VAL A 65 9.57 -4.62 -6.50
N ASP A 66 10.52 -3.86 -7.03
CA ASP A 66 11.92 -4.27 -7.11
C ASP A 66 12.58 -4.20 -5.74
N VAL A 67 13.14 -5.33 -5.30
CA VAL A 67 13.86 -5.45 -4.01
C VAL A 67 15.37 -5.50 -4.22
N ASP A 68 15.82 -5.75 -5.45
CA ASP A 68 17.21 -5.66 -5.87
C ASP A 68 17.32 -5.40 -7.38
N VAL A 69 17.54 -4.14 -7.75
CA VAL A 69 17.64 -3.71 -9.15
C VAL A 69 18.85 -4.37 -9.85
N LYS A 70 19.96 -4.60 -9.13
CA LYS A 70 21.17 -5.17 -9.73
C LYS A 70 21.00 -6.66 -10.04
N ALA A 71 20.38 -7.39 -9.14
CA ALA A 71 20.08 -8.81 -9.35
C ALA A 71 18.87 -9.03 -10.28
N GLY A 72 18.10 -7.97 -10.55
CA GLY A 72 16.82 -8.05 -11.26
C GLY A 72 15.78 -8.84 -10.46
N ARG A 73 15.73 -8.62 -9.14
CA ARG A 73 14.86 -9.33 -8.21
C ARG A 73 13.66 -8.47 -7.83
N SER A 74 12.47 -9.00 -8.09
CA SER A 74 11.20 -8.29 -7.94
C SER A 74 10.15 -9.21 -7.32
N LEU A 75 9.40 -8.68 -6.34
CA LEU A 75 8.32 -9.43 -5.70
C LEU A 75 6.96 -8.99 -6.25
N PHE A 76 6.15 -9.96 -6.64
CA PHE A 76 4.78 -9.76 -7.05
C PHE A 76 3.85 -9.60 -5.84
N TYR A 77 2.86 -8.74 -5.98
CA TYR A 77 1.81 -8.59 -4.99
C TYR A 77 0.42 -8.55 -5.64
N TYR A 78 -0.56 -8.97 -4.86
CA TYR A 78 -1.97 -8.70 -5.11
C TYR A 78 -2.54 -7.96 -3.89
N PHE A 79 -3.15 -6.81 -4.12
CA PHE A 79 -3.69 -5.93 -3.11
C PHE A 79 -5.19 -5.74 -3.35
N ALA A 80 -6.01 -6.12 -2.37
CA ALA A 80 -7.44 -5.89 -2.41
C ALA A 80 -7.80 -4.88 -1.32
N GLU A 81 -8.34 -3.73 -1.74
CA GLU A 81 -8.79 -2.72 -0.78
C GLU A 81 -9.92 -3.25 0.09
N ALA A 82 -10.09 -2.60 1.25
CA ALA A 82 -11.24 -2.85 2.08
C ALA A 82 -12.54 -2.49 1.34
N GLN A 83 -13.61 -3.26 1.57
CA GLN A 83 -14.89 -3.08 0.87
C GLN A 83 -15.50 -1.69 1.14
N ASP A 84 -15.28 -1.14 2.33
CA ASP A 84 -15.79 0.17 2.74
C ASP A 84 -14.69 1.02 3.40
N HIS A 85 -14.61 2.29 2.98
CA HIS A 85 -13.70 3.31 3.54
C HIS A 85 -12.22 2.89 3.59
N ALA A 86 -11.69 2.36 2.47
CA ALA A 86 -10.34 1.78 2.35
C ALA A 86 -9.22 2.54 3.10
N VAL A 87 -9.07 3.85 2.89
CA VAL A 87 -8.02 4.69 3.51
C VAL A 87 -8.13 4.73 5.06
N GLY A 88 -9.34 4.60 5.61
CA GLY A 88 -9.58 4.57 7.05
C GLY A 88 -9.42 3.18 7.70
N ARG A 89 -9.16 2.14 6.90
CA ARG A 89 -9.02 0.75 7.39
C ARG A 89 -7.54 0.38 7.58
N PRO A 90 -7.23 -0.60 8.44
CA PRO A 90 -5.88 -1.14 8.55
C PRO A 90 -5.35 -1.70 7.22
N LEU A 91 -4.04 -1.84 7.10
CA LEU A 91 -3.37 -2.62 6.07
C LEU A 91 -2.91 -3.93 6.70
N THR A 92 -3.43 -5.06 6.23
CA THR A 92 -3.02 -6.39 6.64
C THR A 92 -2.13 -7.00 5.56
N LEU A 93 -0.86 -7.23 5.90
CA LEU A 93 0.03 -8.08 5.11
C LEU A 93 -0.29 -9.55 5.42
N TRP A 94 -0.46 -10.36 4.38
CA TRP A 94 -0.59 -11.82 4.48
C TRP A 94 0.54 -12.54 3.75
N LEU A 95 1.20 -13.46 4.46
CA LEU A 95 2.22 -14.35 3.91
C LEU A 95 1.85 -15.81 4.18
N ASN A 96 1.75 -16.63 3.13
CA ASN A 96 1.76 -18.09 3.30
C ASN A 96 3.20 -18.59 3.56
N GLY A 97 3.31 -19.78 4.15
CA GLY A 97 4.59 -20.38 4.55
C GLY A 97 5.20 -21.29 3.47
N GLY A 98 5.30 -22.58 3.79
CA GLY A 98 5.97 -23.59 2.96
C GLY A 98 7.24 -24.13 3.63
N PRO A 99 8.41 -23.48 3.49
CA PRO A 99 8.71 -22.25 2.75
C PRO A 99 8.49 -22.38 1.24
N GLY A 100 8.10 -21.29 0.57
CA GLY A 100 7.95 -21.26 -0.90
C GLY A 100 6.51 -21.40 -1.42
N CYS A 101 5.51 -21.36 -0.55
CA CYS A 101 4.11 -21.38 -0.96
C CYS A 101 3.60 -19.98 -1.34
N SER A 102 2.71 -19.92 -2.33
CA SER A 102 2.16 -18.68 -2.87
C SER A 102 1.11 -18.06 -1.95
N SER A 103 1.29 -16.79 -1.58
CA SER A 103 0.32 -16.03 -0.77
C SER A 103 -0.93 -15.61 -1.55
N VAL A 104 -0.80 -15.45 -2.86
CA VAL A 104 -1.92 -15.17 -3.76
C VAL A 104 -2.74 -16.43 -3.97
N GLY A 105 -2.08 -17.54 -4.30
CA GLY A 105 -2.73 -18.85 -4.47
C GLY A 105 -3.42 -19.32 -3.19
N GLY A 106 -2.66 -19.44 -2.10
CA GLY A 106 -3.15 -19.86 -0.79
C GLY A 106 -4.08 -18.81 -0.17
N GLY A 107 -3.50 -17.72 0.32
CA GLY A 107 -4.21 -16.67 1.05
C GLY A 107 -5.34 -16.01 0.25
N ALA A 108 -5.01 -15.45 -0.92
CA ALA A 108 -5.95 -14.58 -1.63
C ALA A 108 -7.10 -15.35 -2.29
N PHE A 109 -6.83 -16.55 -2.83
CA PHE A 109 -7.82 -17.31 -3.62
C PHE A 109 -8.31 -18.60 -2.98
N THR A 110 -7.73 -19.07 -1.87
CA THR A 110 -8.22 -20.30 -1.19
C THR A 110 -8.56 -20.12 0.28
N GLU A 111 -8.17 -19.00 0.90
CA GLU A 111 -8.40 -18.76 2.33
C GLU A 111 -9.25 -17.52 2.60
N LEU A 112 -8.63 -16.34 2.70
CA LEU A 112 -9.21 -15.15 3.31
C LEU A 112 -9.43 -13.98 2.35
N GLY A 113 -8.90 -14.07 1.14
CA GLY A 113 -9.08 -13.03 0.13
C GLY A 113 -10.51 -12.93 -0.40
N PRO A 114 -10.77 -11.95 -1.28
CA PRO A 114 -12.13 -11.56 -1.67
C PRO A 114 -12.88 -12.61 -2.49
N PHE A 115 -12.16 -13.54 -3.13
CA PHE A 115 -12.73 -14.49 -4.07
C PHE A 115 -12.22 -15.91 -3.84
N TYR A 116 -13.05 -16.87 -4.22
CA TYR A 116 -12.65 -18.25 -4.44
C TYR A 116 -12.83 -18.63 -5.91
N PRO A 117 -11.94 -19.46 -6.49
CA PRO A 117 -12.23 -20.17 -7.73
C PRO A 117 -13.51 -21.00 -7.61
N ARG A 118 -14.25 -21.12 -8.71
CA ARG A 118 -15.45 -21.99 -8.79
C ARG A 118 -15.11 -23.49 -8.93
N GLY A 119 -13.83 -23.84 -9.03
CA GLY A 119 -13.34 -25.21 -9.19
C GLY A 119 -13.23 -25.68 -10.63
N ASP A 120 -13.89 -25.01 -11.58
CA ASP A 120 -13.82 -25.32 -13.01
C ASP A 120 -12.76 -24.50 -13.78
N GLY A 121 -11.99 -23.67 -13.07
CA GLY A 121 -10.97 -22.79 -13.64
C GLY A 121 -11.52 -21.63 -14.48
N ARG A 122 -12.84 -21.44 -14.58
CA ARG A 122 -13.47 -20.48 -15.51
C ARG A 122 -14.08 -19.26 -14.83
N GLY A 123 -14.08 -19.22 -13.50
CA GLY A 123 -14.51 -18.01 -12.82
C GLY A 123 -14.37 -18.03 -11.32
N LEU A 124 -14.81 -16.93 -10.73
CA LEU A 124 -14.68 -16.61 -9.32
C LEU A 124 -16.06 -16.52 -8.66
N ARG A 125 -16.09 -16.78 -7.36
CA ARG A 125 -17.23 -16.52 -6.48
C ARG A 125 -16.76 -15.68 -5.29
N LEU A 126 -17.63 -14.81 -4.79
CA LEU A 126 -17.31 -13.98 -3.63
C LEU A 126 -17.09 -14.84 -2.38
N ASN A 127 -16.05 -14.50 -1.63
CA ASN A 127 -15.86 -14.99 -0.28
C ASN A 127 -16.67 -14.12 0.70
N LYS A 128 -17.81 -14.66 1.18
CA LYS A 128 -18.69 -13.97 2.13
C LYS A 128 -18.02 -13.68 3.48
N LYS A 129 -16.89 -14.32 3.80
CA LYS A 129 -16.11 -14.13 5.02
C LYS A 129 -14.74 -13.52 4.76
N SER A 130 -14.54 -12.88 3.61
CA SER A 130 -13.25 -12.26 3.30
C SER A 130 -12.86 -11.24 4.35
N TRP A 131 -11.58 -11.23 4.69
CA TRP A 131 -11.01 -10.24 5.60
C TRP A 131 -11.00 -8.83 5.00
N ASN A 132 -11.16 -8.69 3.67
CA ASN A 132 -11.23 -7.37 3.05
C ASN A 132 -12.53 -6.61 3.41
N LYS A 133 -13.45 -7.23 4.14
CA LYS A 133 -14.58 -6.53 4.76
C LYS A 133 -14.16 -5.55 5.87
N VAL A 134 -13.00 -5.75 6.48
CA VAL A 134 -12.56 -4.96 7.66
C VAL A 134 -11.13 -4.43 7.56
N SER A 135 -10.35 -4.86 6.56
CA SER A 135 -8.96 -4.45 6.35
C SER A 135 -8.63 -4.36 4.87
N ASN A 136 -7.60 -3.61 4.50
CA ASN A 136 -7.00 -3.69 3.17
C ASN A 136 -6.02 -4.87 3.16
N LEU A 137 -6.15 -5.78 2.21
CA LEU A 137 -5.38 -7.04 2.20
C LEU A 137 -4.27 -6.99 1.16
N LEU A 138 -3.02 -7.11 1.63
CA LEU A 138 -1.83 -7.16 0.80
C LEU A 138 -1.23 -8.57 0.86
N PHE A 139 -1.34 -9.29 -0.25
CA PHE A 139 -0.76 -10.62 -0.44
C PHE A 139 0.53 -10.47 -1.24
N VAL A 140 1.62 -11.05 -0.74
CA VAL A 140 2.94 -10.94 -1.39
C VAL A 140 3.50 -12.32 -1.66
N GLU A 141 3.89 -12.54 -2.90
CA GLU A 141 4.62 -13.74 -3.31
C GLU A 141 6.08 -13.58 -2.84
N SER A 142 6.49 -14.33 -1.83
CA SER A 142 7.83 -14.19 -1.25
C SER A 142 8.32 -15.54 -0.73
N PRO A 143 9.62 -15.86 -0.88
CA PRO A 143 10.69 -15.07 -1.52
C PRO A 143 10.61 -15.06 -3.06
N ALA A 144 11.61 -14.45 -3.73
CA ALA A 144 11.73 -14.53 -5.19
C ALA A 144 11.82 -15.99 -5.66
N GLY A 145 11.09 -16.33 -6.73
CA GLY A 145 10.86 -17.70 -7.20
C GLY A 145 9.51 -18.29 -6.78
N VAL A 146 8.82 -17.67 -5.82
CA VAL A 146 7.46 -18.06 -5.41
C VAL A 146 6.44 -17.41 -6.35
N GLY A 147 5.55 -18.23 -6.91
CA GLY A 147 4.47 -17.80 -7.82
C GLY A 147 4.99 -16.93 -8.97
N TRP A 148 4.64 -15.65 -8.94
CA TRP A 148 5.05 -14.69 -9.97
C TRP A 148 6.27 -13.83 -9.61
N SER A 149 6.80 -13.94 -8.39
CA SER A 149 8.03 -13.27 -7.99
C SER A 149 9.24 -13.94 -8.62
N TYR A 150 10.22 -13.15 -9.07
CA TYR A 150 11.36 -13.67 -9.83
C TYR A 150 12.67 -12.95 -9.50
N SER A 151 13.77 -13.58 -9.94
CA SER A 151 15.09 -12.94 -10.06
C SER A 151 15.73 -13.25 -11.39
N ASN A 152 16.39 -12.27 -12.00
CA ASN A 152 17.24 -12.49 -13.18
C ASN A 152 18.56 -13.18 -12.81
N THR A 153 18.87 -13.31 -11.52
CA THR A 153 20.05 -13.98 -10.99
C THR A 153 19.67 -15.34 -10.42
N SER A 154 20.09 -16.43 -11.08
CA SER A 154 19.68 -17.80 -10.71
C SER A 154 20.11 -18.23 -9.30
N SER A 155 21.22 -17.71 -8.77
CA SER A 155 21.66 -18.01 -7.40
C SER A 155 20.74 -17.42 -6.32
N ASP A 156 19.88 -16.45 -6.65
CA ASP A 156 18.94 -15.87 -5.69
C ASP A 156 17.83 -16.82 -5.24
N TYR A 157 17.59 -17.89 -6.00
CA TYR A 157 16.62 -18.93 -5.63
C TYR A 157 17.12 -19.83 -4.50
N ASN A 158 18.42 -19.79 -4.19
CA ASN A 158 18.94 -20.32 -2.93
C ASN A 158 18.90 -19.21 -1.87
N THR A 159 17.81 -19.15 -1.11
CA THR A 159 17.53 -18.09 -0.15
C THR A 159 17.26 -18.64 1.25
N GLY A 160 17.25 -17.75 2.24
CA GLY A 160 16.96 -18.08 3.63
C GLY A 160 16.33 -16.89 4.36
N ASP A 161 15.92 -17.13 5.61
CA ASP A 161 15.03 -16.22 6.33
C ASP A 161 15.51 -14.77 6.40
N ALA A 162 16.79 -14.54 6.70
CA ALA A 162 17.36 -13.20 6.79
C ALA A 162 17.27 -12.43 5.46
N ARG A 163 17.51 -13.10 4.32
CA ARG A 163 17.36 -12.48 2.99
C ARG A 163 15.89 -12.21 2.70
N THR A 164 15.01 -13.17 2.99
CA THR A 164 13.56 -13.03 2.80
C THR A 164 12.99 -11.86 3.61
N ALA A 165 13.38 -11.72 4.89
CA ALA A 165 12.95 -10.61 5.74
C ALA A 165 13.46 -9.25 5.23
N ASN A 166 14.72 -9.18 4.80
CA ASN A 166 15.30 -7.95 4.26
C ASN A 166 14.67 -7.54 2.92
N ASP A 167 14.40 -8.49 2.03
CA ASP A 167 13.72 -8.20 0.76
C ASP A 167 12.26 -7.80 1.00
N MET A 168 11.55 -8.42 1.96
CA MET A 168 10.21 -7.98 2.37
C MET A 168 10.19 -6.57 2.98
N TYR A 169 11.21 -6.19 3.74
CA TYR A 169 11.37 -4.83 4.24
C TYR A 169 11.52 -3.82 3.09
N LYS A 170 12.38 -4.11 2.11
CA LYS A 170 12.52 -3.26 0.91
C LYS A 170 11.24 -3.21 0.08
N PHE A 171 10.56 -4.35 -0.05
CA PHE A 171 9.27 -4.46 -0.70
C PHE A 171 8.27 -3.50 -0.06
N LEU A 172 8.12 -3.52 1.27
CA LEU A 172 7.17 -2.63 1.95
C LEU A 172 7.54 -1.15 1.76
N LEU A 173 8.83 -0.79 1.84
CA LEU A 173 9.26 0.58 1.55
C LEU A 173 8.93 1.01 0.12
N GLY A 174 9.13 0.13 -0.86
CA GLY A 174 8.78 0.38 -2.26
C GLY A 174 7.27 0.48 -2.47
N TRP A 175 6.51 -0.43 -1.86
CA TRP A 175 5.06 -0.47 -1.92
C TRP A 175 4.43 0.81 -1.37
N TYR A 176 4.88 1.31 -0.20
CA TYR A 176 4.42 2.59 0.35
C TYR A 176 4.85 3.82 -0.47
N LYS A 177 5.74 3.70 -1.46
CA LYS A 177 5.97 4.77 -2.45
C LYS A 177 4.92 4.74 -3.55
N LYS A 178 4.47 3.56 -3.96
CA LYS A 178 3.36 3.38 -4.92
C LYS A 178 2.01 3.76 -4.30
N PHE A 179 1.83 3.47 -3.01
CA PHE A 179 0.58 3.68 -2.27
C PHE A 179 0.80 4.61 -1.05
N PRO A 180 1.12 5.90 -1.28
CA PRO A 180 1.42 6.85 -0.23
C PRO A 180 0.26 7.10 0.76
N GLU A 181 -0.99 6.91 0.35
CA GLU A 181 -2.21 7.08 1.14
C GLU A 181 -2.32 6.06 2.30
N TYR A 182 -1.64 4.92 2.19
CA TYR A 182 -1.64 3.89 3.24
C TYR A 182 -0.52 4.07 4.26
N ARG A 183 0.38 5.05 4.10
CA ARG A 183 1.52 5.27 5.02
C ARG A 183 1.11 5.53 6.46
N SER A 184 -0.07 6.10 6.68
CA SER A 184 -0.63 6.35 8.01
C SER A 184 -1.48 5.18 8.54
N SER A 185 -1.86 4.22 7.69
CA SER A 185 -2.71 3.10 8.07
C SER A 185 -2.03 2.23 9.12
N SER A 186 -2.80 1.70 10.06
CA SER A 186 -2.33 0.67 10.98
C SER A 186 -1.88 -0.56 10.20
N LEU A 187 -0.63 -0.98 10.39
CA LEU A 187 -0.04 -2.16 9.74
C LEU A 187 -0.20 -3.39 10.65
N LEU A 188 -0.86 -4.42 10.13
CA LEU A 188 -0.99 -5.74 10.75
C LEU A 188 -0.17 -6.73 9.93
N LEU A 189 0.73 -7.44 10.59
CA LEU A 189 1.57 -8.46 9.96
C LEU A 189 0.98 -9.84 10.25
N SER A 190 0.62 -10.59 9.22
CA SER A 190 0.00 -11.89 9.41
C SER A 190 0.46 -12.94 8.41
N GLY A 191 0.34 -14.20 8.80
CA GLY A 191 0.67 -15.31 7.93
C GLY A 191 0.44 -16.66 8.57
N GLU A 192 0.67 -17.72 7.79
CA GLU A 192 0.49 -19.10 8.23
C GLU A 192 1.69 -20.02 7.97
N SER A 193 1.75 -21.16 8.67
CA SER A 193 2.79 -22.18 8.47
C SER A 193 4.19 -21.62 8.74
N TYR A 194 5.13 -21.83 7.83
CA TYR A 194 6.49 -21.28 7.91
C TYR A 194 6.54 -19.74 7.98
N ALA A 195 5.41 -19.04 7.74
CA ALA A 195 5.33 -17.61 8.06
C ALA A 195 5.48 -17.32 9.56
N GLY A 196 5.41 -18.33 10.43
CA GLY A 196 5.87 -18.23 11.82
C GLY A 196 7.36 -17.91 11.97
N HIS A 197 8.18 -18.19 10.96
CA HIS A 197 9.54 -17.67 10.84
C HIS A 197 9.57 -16.29 10.17
N TYR A 198 8.81 -16.10 9.09
CA TYR A 198 8.84 -14.87 8.29
C TYR A 198 8.33 -13.64 9.06
N ILE A 199 7.19 -13.76 9.74
CA ILE A 199 6.51 -12.63 10.35
C ILE A 199 7.30 -12.06 11.53
N PRO A 200 7.80 -12.84 12.51
CA PRO A 200 8.61 -12.29 13.60
C PRO A 200 9.92 -11.66 13.09
N GLN A 201 10.61 -12.30 12.15
CA GLN A 201 11.87 -11.78 11.60
C GLN A 201 11.65 -10.49 10.79
N LEU A 202 10.59 -10.41 9.98
CA LEU A 202 10.21 -9.17 9.33
C LEU A 202 9.87 -8.09 10.37
N THR A 203 9.09 -8.43 11.40
CA THR A 203 8.70 -7.49 12.46
C THR A 203 9.94 -6.86 13.12
N ASP A 204 10.94 -7.67 13.46
CA ASP A 204 12.21 -7.21 14.04
C ASP A 204 12.94 -6.21 13.14
N VAL A 205 13.03 -6.52 11.84
CA VAL A 205 13.63 -5.62 10.83
C VAL A 205 12.88 -4.30 10.74
N LEU A 206 11.54 -4.32 10.73
CA LEU A 206 10.73 -3.10 10.65
C LEU A 206 10.82 -2.25 11.93
N LEU A 207 10.85 -2.88 13.11
CA LEU A 207 11.04 -2.18 14.39
C LEU A 207 12.43 -1.53 14.46
N THR A 208 13.47 -2.25 14.03
CA THR A 208 14.83 -1.72 13.92
C THR A 208 14.89 -0.51 12.98
N HIS A 209 14.18 -0.54 11.85
CA HIS A 209 14.03 0.63 10.97
C HIS A 209 13.35 1.79 11.70
N ASN A 210 12.26 1.54 12.42
CA ASN A 210 11.51 2.57 13.14
C ASN A 210 12.33 3.26 14.25
N GLU A 211 13.21 2.53 14.92
CA GLU A 211 14.13 3.09 15.93
C GLU A 211 15.17 4.02 15.31
N LYS A 212 15.71 3.65 14.14
CA LYS A 212 16.79 4.38 13.46
C LYS A 212 16.29 5.50 12.55
N SER A 213 15.07 5.38 12.02
CA SER A 213 14.48 6.32 11.06
C SER A 213 14.01 7.61 11.74
N LYS A 214 14.42 8.76 11.18
CA LYS A 214 13.87 10.08 11.52
C LYS A 214 12.69 10.49 10.64
N GLY A 215 12.39 9.72 9.59
CA GLY A 215 11.35 10.00 8.60
C GLY A 215 10.18 9.04 8.72
N PHE A 216 9.84 8.38 7.60
CA PHE A 216 8.78 7.37 7.57
C PHE A 216 9.04 6.24 8.58
N LYS A 217 7.98 5.89 9.31
CA LYS A 217 7.94 4.77 10.25
C LYS A 217 6.72 3.90 9.93
N PHE A 218 6.90 2.59 10.03
CA PHE A 218 5.82 1.63 9.90
C PHE A 218 4.91 1.72 11.13
N ASN A 219 3.62 1.96 10.92
CA ASN A 219 2.63 2.02 12.00
C ASN A 219 2.16 0.62 12.43
N ILE A 220 3.09 -0.23 12.90
CA ILE A 220 2.82 -1.63 13.27
C ILE A 220 1.92 -1.67 14.50
N LYS A 221 0.78 -2.36 14.40
CA LYS A 221 -0.21 -2.50 15.49
C LYS A 221 -0.42 -3.93 15.98
N GLY A 222 0.00 -4.93 15.22
CA GLY A 222 -0.20 -6.31 15.61
C GLY A 222 0.48 -7.31 14.70
N VAL A 223 0.71 -8.48 15.27
CA VAL A 223 1.26 -9.67 14.60
C VAL A 223 0.29 -10.82 14.86
N ALA A 224 -0.07 -11.58 13.83
CA ALA A 224 -0.89 -12.78 13.94
C ALA A 224 -0.30 -13.91 13.09
N VAL A 225 0.04 -15.03 13.73
CA VAL A 225 0.60 -16.20 13.04
C VAL A 225 -0.32 -17.39 13.33
N SER A 226 -0.74 -18.10 12.29
CA SER A 226 -1.44 -19.38 12.44
C SER A 226 -0.60 -20.56 11.97
N SER A 227 -0.90 -21.75 12.53
CA SER A 227 -0.24 -23.04 12.28
C SER A 227 1.30 -23.02 12.35
N GLN A 228 1.84 -23.29 13.54
CA GLN A 228 3.03 -24.13 13.65
C GLN A 228 2.52 -25.55 13.85
N ALA A 229 2.79 -26.45 12.91
CA ALA A 229 2.74 -27.88 13.14
C ALA A 229 4.17 -28.39 13.21
#